data_AF-A0A6N2KAV8-F1
#
_entry.id   AF-A0A6N2KAV8-F1
#
_cell.length_a   1.000
_cell.length_b   1.000
_cell.length_c   1.000
_cell.angle_alpha   90.00
_cell.angle_beta   90.00
_cell.angle_gamma   90.00
#
_symmetry.space_group_name_H-M   'P 1'
#
loop_
_entity.id
_entity.type
_entity.pdbx_description
1 polymer ?
#
loop_
_entity_poly.entity_id
_entity_poly.type
_entity_poly.pdbx_seq_one_letter_code
_entity_poly.pdbx_strand_id
1 'polypeptide(L)'
;MVDSRLGQWLKLLVSLLLLLRTQGLYVGITYVKSAVAKGAVCLDGSPPAYHWDKGFGTGINSWLIHFEDVLSEEGGTVGRIQKWW
;
A
#
# COMPACT_ATOMS: atom_id res chain seq x y z
N MET A 1 21.18 38.76 -11.06
CA MET A 1 20.88 38.29 -9.70
C MET A 1 19.48 37.73 -9.78
N VAL A 2 19.32 36.39 -9.86
CA VAL A 2 17.97 35.79 -9.87
C VAL A 2 17.31 36.20 -8.57
N ASP A 3 16.19 36.92 -8.65
CA ASP A 3 15.45 37.35 -7.48
C ASP A 3 15.21 36.15 -6.56
N SER A 4 15.71 36.21 -5.32
CA SER A 4 15.54 35.13 -4.34
C SER A 4 14.07 34.75 -4.14
N ARG A 5 13.17 35.72 -4.39
CA ARG A 5 11.71 35.52 -4.41
C ARG A 5 11.26 34.67 -5.61
N LEU A 6 11.76 34.91 -6.81
CA LEU A 6 11.47 34.10 -8.00
C LEU A 6 11.99 32.67 -7.82
N GLY A 7 13.20 32.51 -7.25
CA GLY A 7 13.76 31.21 -6.91
C GLY A 7 12.91 30.44 -5.88
N GLN A 8 12.41 31.13 -4.85
CA GLN A 8 11.52 30.52 -3.85
C GLN A 8 10.20 30.06 -4.48
N TRP A 9 9.59 30.89 -5.33
CA TRP A 9 8.35 30.56 -6.03
C TRP A 9 8.52 29.37 -6.96
N LEU A 10 9.63 29.29 -7.70
CA LEU A 10 9.94 28.13 -8.54
C LEU A 10 10.06 26.85 -7.72
N LYS A 11 10.70 26.89 -6.54
CA LYS A 11 10.80 25.72 -5.65
C LYS A 11 9.43 25.28 -5.12
N LEU A 12 8.57 26.22 -4.73
CA LEU A 12 7.19 25.91 -4.30
C LEU A 12 6.38 25.30 -5.45
N LEU A 13 6.52 25.82 -6.66
CA LEU A 13 5.81 25.34 -7.84
C LEU A 13 6.26 23.92 -8.22
N VAL A 14 7.58 23.64 -8.17
CA VAL A 14 8.12 22.29 -8.36
C VAL A 14 7.65 21.33 -7.26
N SER A 15 7.66 21.74 -5.99
CA SER A 15 7.14 20.92 -4.88
C SER A 15 5.66 20.59 -5.05
N LEU A 16 4.85 21.57 -5.47
CA LEU A 16 3.43 21.38 -5.71
C LEU A 16 3.18 20.42 -6.89
N LEU A 17 3.94 20.57 -7.98
CA LEU A 17 3.88 19.66 -9.13
C LEU A 17 4.27 18.23 -8.76
N LEU A 18 5.29 18.04 -7.90
CA LEU A 18 5.69 16.73 -7.40
C LEU A 18 4.57 16.08 -6.57
N LEU A 19 3.93 16.84 -5.68
CA LEU A 19 2.79 16.36 -4.89
C LEU A 19 1.57 16.03 -5.77
N LEU A 20 1.31 16.80 -6.83
CA LEU A 20 0.22 16.52 -7.76
C LEU A 20 0.44 15.27 -8.62
N ARG A 21 1.69 14.82 -8.77
CA ARG A 21 2.06 13.67 -9.61
C ARG A 21 2.04 12.34 -8.86
N THR A 22 1.83 12.33 -7.55
CA THR A 22 1.79 11.08 -6.78
C THR A 22 0.51 10.29 -7.12
N GLN A 23 0.67 9.26 -7.94
CA GLN A 23 -0.38 8.28 -8.17
C GLN A 23 -0.22 7.18 -7.12
N GLY A 24 -1.06 7.22 -6.08
CA GLY A 24 -1.17 6.11 -5.14
C GLY A 24 -1.95 4.98 -5.81
N LEU A 25 -1.35 3.80 -5.94
CA LEU A 25 -2.08 2.62 -6.37
C LEU A 25 -2.98 2.16 -5.21
N TYR A 26 -4.29 2.40 -5.34
CA TYR A 26 -5.28 1.90 -4.40
C TYR A 26 -5.52 0.41 -4.69
N VAL A 27 -4.95 -0.45 -3.85
CA VAL A 27 -5.15 -1.91 -3.94
C VAL A 27 -6.24 -2.31 -2.95
N GLY A 28 -7.23 -3.06 -3.40
CA GLY A 28 -8.33 -3.53 -2.55
C GLY A 28 -7.87 -4.51 -1.48
N ILE A 29 -8.45 -4.39 -0.29
CA ILE A 29 -8.25 -5.33 0.83
C ILE A 29 -9.30 -6.45 0.78
N THR A 30 -8.86 -7.69 0.96
CA THR A 30 -9.70 -8.89 0.97
C THR A 30 -9.63 -9.57 2.34
N TYR A 31 -10.79 -9.69 3.01
CA TYR A 31 -10.91 -10.35 4.31
C TYR A 31 -11.19 -11.85 4.18
N VAL A 32 -10.43 -12.67 4.90
CA VAL A 32 -10.58 -14.13 4.89
C VAL A 32 -11.54 -14.56 5.99
N LYS A 33 -12.85 -14.29 5.82
CA LYS A 33 -13.87 -14.60 6.84
C LYS A 33 -13.94 -16.09 7.21
N SER A 34 -13.63 -16.98 6.27
CA SER A 34 -13.60 -18.43 6.50
C SER A 34 -12.46 -18.88 7.42
N ALA A 35 -11.42 -18.06 7.61
CA ALA A 35 -10.33 -18.33 8.52
C ALA A 35 -10.79 -18.31 9.99
N VAL A 36 -11.79 -17.48 10.32
CA VAL A 36 -12.35 -17.38 11.68
C VAL A 36 -12.94 -18.72 12.14
N ALA A 37 -13.68 -19.41 11.26
CA ALA A 37 -14.24 -20.72 11.56
C ALA A 37 -13.16 -21.79 11.81
N LYS A 38 -11.93 -21.55 11.36
CA LYS A 38 -10.76 -22.42 11.58
C LYS A 38 -9.87 -21.94 12.74
N GLY A 39 -10.26 -20.87 13.44
CA GLY A 39 -9.48 -20.28 14.54
C GLY A 39 -8.28 -19.43 14.09
N ALA A 40 -8.13 -19.17 12.79
CA ALA A 40 -7.09 -18.27 12.26
C ALA A 40 -7.62 -16.83 12.29
N VAL A 41 -7.26 -16.12 13.37
CA VAL A 41 -7.69 -14.75 13.67
C VAL A 41 -6.48 -13.89 14.05
N CYS A 42 -6.63 -12.58 13.91
CA CYS A 42 -5.67 -11.60 14.39
C CYS A 42 -5.69 -11.53 15.94
N LEU A 43 -4.76 -10.78 16.54
CA LEU A 43 -4.66 -10.63 18.00
C LEU A 43 -5.93 -10.04 18.66
N ASP A 44 -6.71 -9.28 17.90
CA ASP A 44 -8.00 -8.68 18.27
C ASP A 44 -9.20 -9.60 17.98
N GLY A 45 -8.99 -10.78 17.40
CA GLY A 45 -10.05 -11.74 17.04
C GLY A 45 -10.74 -11.46 15.70
N SER A 46 -10.33 -10.42 14.97
CA SER A 46 -10.84 -10.13 13.63
C SER A 46 -10.29 -11.12 12.58
N PRO A 47 -10.99 -11.31 11.44
CA PRO A 47 -10.47 -12.12 10.34
C PRO A 47 -9.21 -11.49 9.73
N PRO A 48 -8.19 -12.29 9.38
CA PRO A 48 -7.02 -11.79 8.67
C PRO A 48 -7.41 -11.26 7.29
N ALA A 49 -6.63 -10.30 6.80
CA ALA A 49 -6.89 -9.64 5.53
C ALA A 49 -5.62 -9.53 4.68
N TYR A 50 -5.78 -9.46 3.36
CA TYR A 50 -4.67 -9.20 2.46
C TYR A 50 -5.00 -8.22 1.35
N HIS A 51 -4.00 -7.46 0.92
CA HIS A 51 -4.05 -6.70 -0.33
C HIS A 51 -3.69 -7.63 -1.49
N TRP A 52 -4.47 -7.57 -2.58
CA TRP A 52 -4.22 -8.37 -3.78
C TRP A 52 -4.11 -7.49 -5.02
N ASP A 53 -2.92 -7.48 -5.60
CA ASP A 53 -2.68 -6.82 -6.87
C ASP A 53 -2.39 -7.83 -7.98
N LYS A 54 -3.24 -7.85 -9.01
CA LYS A 54 -3.12 -8.79 -10.12
C LYS A 54 -2.17 -8.21 -11.16
N GLY A 55 -0.93 -8.70 -11.17
CA GLY A 55 0.02 -8.33 -12.22
C GLY A 55 -0.43 -8.73 -13.64
N PHE A 56 0.20 -8.11 -14.63
CA PHE A 56 -0.15 -8.17 -16.06
C PHE A 56 1.02 -8.70 -16.90
N GLY A 57 0.74 -9.10 -18.15
CA GLY A 57 1.76 -9.53 -19.10
C GLY A 57 2.57 -10.75 -18.64
N THR A 58 3.91 -10.65 -18.73
CA THR A 58 4.85 -11.72 -18.34
C THR A 58 4.86 -11.99 -16.83
N GLY A 59 4.47 -11.01 -16.01
CA GLY A 59 4.38 -11.13 -14.56
C GLY A 59 3.16 -11.92 -14.09
N ILE A 60 2.28 -12.43 -14.96
CA ILE A 60 1.01 -13.09 -14.54
C ILE A 60 1.19 -14.33 -13.62
N ASN A 61 2.36 -14.96 -13.61
CA ASN A 61 2.63 -16.18 -12.82
C ASN A 61 3.67 -16.01 -11.70
N SER A 62 4.24 -14.82 -11.50
CA SER A 62 5.24 -14.54 -10.45
C SER A 62 4.56 -13.98 -9.21
N TRP A 63 4.78 -14.45 -7.98
CA TRP A 63 4.01 -13.98 -6.81
C TRP A 63 4.97 -13.46 -5.74
N LEU A 64 4.63 -12.34 -5.07
CA LEU A 64 5.38 -11.82 -3.94
C LEU A 64 4.49 -11.66 -2.72
N ILE A 65 4.89 -12.31 -1.65
CA ILE A 65 4.18 -12.22 -0.39
C ILE A 65 5.01 -11.32 0.51
N HIS A 66 4.48 -10.14 0.81
CA HIS A 66 5.07 -9.19 1.74
C HIS A 66 4.24 -9.20 3.03
N PHE A 67 4.87 -9.66 4.11
CA PHE A 67 4.27 -9.58 5.43
C PHE A 67 4.59 -8.19 5.99
N GLU A 68 3.58 -7.34 6.07
CA GLU A 68 3.71 -6.10 6.81
C GLU A 68 3.52 -6.43 8.29
N ASP A 69 4.59 -6.29 9.06
CA ASP A 69 4.52 -6.41 10.51
C ASP A 69 4.04 -5.06 11.05
N VAL A 70 2.72 -4.83 10.94
CA VAL A 70 2.10 -3.63 11.50
C VAL A 70 1.74 -3.95 12.95
N LEU A 71 2.49 -3.37 13.88
CA LEU A 71 2.02 -3.14 15.24
C LEU A 71 0.94 -2.04 15.15
N SER A 72 -0.25 -2.39 14.65
CA SER A 72 -1.36 -1.45 14.50
C SER A 72 -2.08 -1.32 15.84
N GLU A 73 -2.23 -0.10 16.34
CA GLU A 73 -3.17 0.21 17.44
C GLU A 73 -4.61 -0.12 17.06
N GLU A 74 -4.91 -0.19 15.76
CA GLU A 74 -6.21 -0.56 15.19
C GLU A 74 -6.10 -2.01 14.67
N GLY A 75 -6.57 -2.97 15.47
CA GLY A 75 -6.33 -4.41 15.34
C GLY A 75 -6.44 -5.00 13.93
N GLY A 76 -5.39 -5.75 13.55
CA GLY A 76 -5.38 -6.63 12.38
C GLY A 76 -4.01 -6.71 11.73
N THR A 77 -3.43 -7.91 11.64
CA THR A 77 -2.27 -8.15 10.78
C THR A 77 -2.79 -8.19 9.34
N VAL A 78 -2.60 -7.10 8.61
CA VAL A 78 -2.86 -7.10 7.17
C VAL A 78 -1.61 -7.67 6.51
N GLY A 79 -1.75 -8.62 5.59
CA GLY A 79 -0.66 -9.08 4.73
C GLY A 79 -0.73 -8.35 3.40
N ARG A 80 0.39 -8.06 2.76
CA ARG A 80 0.37 -7.51 1.40
C ARG A 80 0.85 -8.58 0.41
N ILE A 81 -0.04 -9.09 -0.43
CA ILE A 81 0.37 -9.90 -1.57
C ILE A 81 0.57 -8.93 -2.73
N GLN A 82 1.82 -8.74 -3.13
CA GLN A 82 2.22 -7.93 -4.27
C GLN A 82 2.75 -8.84 -5.37
N LYS A 83 3.00 -8.28 -6.54
CA LYS A 83 3.68 -9.01 -7.61
C LYS A 83 4.99 -8.34 -7.94
N TRP A 84 6.03 -9.13 -8.13
CA TRP A 84 7.24 -8.62 -8.78
C TRP A 84 6.91 -8.37 -10.26
N TRP A 85 7.34 -7.20 -10.71
CA TRP A 85 7.42 -6.67 -12.08
C TRP A 85 7.18 -7.69 -13.21
#